data_AF-A0A1H7ULM6-F1
#
_entry.id   AF-A0A1H7ULM6-F1
#
_cell.length_a   1.000
_cell.length_b   1.000
_cell.length_c   1.000
_cell.angle_alpha   90.00
_cell.angle_beta   90.00
_cell.angle_gamma   90.00
#
_symmetry.space_group_name_H-M   'P 1'
#
loop_
_entity.id
_entity.type
_entity.pdbx_description
1 polymer ?
#
loop_
_entity_poly.entity_id
_entity_poly.type
_entity_poly.pdbx_seq_one_letter_code
_entity_poly.pdbx_strand_id
1 'polypeptide(L)'
;MIDIIRLICDTGLLILIWIVQLIIYPSFSYYKHEDLFKWHETYTKRIAVIVIPLMFGQVITSSIQVYTNLDFYTITSSLLVIGVWLSTFLIFVPLDTNLSKREEVELSIKKLKLYNWLRTVLWSLICIITCYFKFKTL
;
A
#
# COMPACT_ATOMS: atom_id res chain seq x y z
N MET A 1 12.64 -19.91 -0.83
CA MET A 1 13.10 -18.56 -1.27
C MET A 1 11.92 -17.61 -1.52
N ILE A 2 10.92 -18.01 -2.31
CA ILE A 2 9.72 -17.19 -2.62
C ILE A 2 8.99 -16.71 -1.36
N ASP A 3 8.75 -17.58 -0.36
CA ASP A 3 8.03 -17.16 0.85
C ASP A 3 8.79 -16.11 1.68
N ILE A 4 10.12 -16.12 1.63
CA ILE A 4 10.94 -15.12 2.33
C ILE A 4 10.80 -13.77 1.63
N ILE A 5 10.85 -13.76 0.29
CA ILE A 5 10.61 -12.54 -0.50
C ILE A 5 9.20 -12.02 -0.23
N ARG A 6 8.20 -12.91 -0.21
CA ARG A 6 6.81 -12.57 0.12
C ARG A 6 6.70 -11.91 1.49
N LEU A 7 7.31 -12.51 2.51
CA LEU A 7 7.31 -11.99 3.88
C LEU A 7 7.99 -10.61 3.97
N ILE A 8 9.13 -10.42 3.29
CA ILE A 8 9.82 -9.13 3.23
C ILE A 8 8.94 -8.06 2.57
N CYS A 9 8.34 -8.37 1.42
CA CYS A 9 7.44 -7.45 0.73
C CYS A 9 6.23 -7.07 1.59
N ASP A 10 5.54 -8.07 2.16
CA ASP A 10 4.33 -7.85 2.97
C ASP A 10 4.63 -7.05 4.24
N THR A 11 5.74 -7.37 4.93
CA THR A 11 6.17 -6.64 6.13
C THR A 11 6.60 -5.22 5.80
N GLY A 12 7.36 -5.03 4.72
CA GLY A 12 7.78 -3.70 4.27
C GLY A 12 6.58 -2.82 3.94
N LEU A 13 5.59 -3.37 3.23
CA LEU A 13 4.37 -2.65 2.84
C LEU A 13 3.45 -2.38 4.03
N LEU A 14 3.40 -3.29 5.01
CA LEU A 14 2.75 -3.05 6.30
C LEU A 14 3.35 -1.83 7.00
N ILE A 15 4.67 -1.80 7.17
CA ILE A 15 5.34 -0.69 7.87
C ILE A 15 5.08 0.62 7.11
N LEU A 16 5.23 0.61 5.78
CA LEU A 16 5.02 1.78 4.95
C LEU A 16 3.58 2.31 5.04
N ILE A 17 2.56 1.45 4.99
CA ILE A 17 1.17 1.93 5.03
C ILE A 17 0.83 2.56 6.38
N TRP A 18 1.37 2.04 7.49
CA TRP A 18 1.19 2.62 8.81
C TRP A 18 1.91 3.95 8.96
N ILE A 19 3.13 4.08 8.41
CA ILE A 19 3.82 5.39 8.33
C ILE A 19 2.97 6.39 7.53
N VAL A 20 2.43 5.97 6.39
CA VAL A 20 1.58 6.83 5.57
C VAL A 20 0.32 7.26 6.33
N GLN A 21 -0.33 6.31 7.01
CA GLN A 21 -1.58 6.56 7.74
C GLN A 21 -1.41 7.45 8.96
N LEU A 22 -0.37 7.20 9.77
CA LEU A 22 -0.22 7.85 11.09
C LEU A 22 0.68 9.08 11.05
N ILE A 23 1.60 9.17 10.09
CA ILE A 23 2.59 10.25 10.04
C ILE A 23 2.34 11.12 8.81
N ILE A 24 2.36 10.52 7.62
CA ILE A 24 2.33 11.31 6.38
C ILE A 24 1.00 12.03 6.18
N TYR A 25 -0.13 11.33 6.11
CA TYR A 25 -1.39 12.01 5.85
C TYR A 25 -1.79 12.99 6.95
N PRO A 26 -1.62 12.69 8.25
CA PRO A 26 -1.81 13.67 9.31
C PRO A 26 -0.92 14.91 9.16
N SER A 27 0.31 14.76 8.64
CA SER A 27 1.21 15.91 8.42
C SER A 27 0.60 16.98 7.49
N PHE A 28 -0.32 16.61 6.59
CA PHE A 28 -0.88 17.53 5.59
C PHE A 28 -1.63 18.71 6.22
N SER A 29 -2.15 18.56 7.46
CA SER A 29 -2.84 19.67 8.14
C SER A 29 -1.90 20.72 8.75
N TYR A 30 -0.59 20.47 8.77
CA TYR A 30 0.39 21.42 9.31
C TYR A 30 1.04 22.30 8.22
N TYR A 31 0.79 22.00 6.94
CA TYR A 31 1.36 22.75 5.82
C TYR A 31 0.35 23.78 5.29
N LYS A 32 0.86 24.96 4.89
CA LYS A 32 0.16 25.82 3.93
C LYS A 32 0.10 25.11 2.58
N HIS A 33 -0.92 25.37 1.78
CA HIS A 33 -1.11 24.68 0.49
C HIS A 33 0.12 24.74 -0.43
N GLU A 34 0.77 25.90 -0.55
CA GLU A 34 1.97 26.06 -1.40
C GLU A 34 3.13 25.15 -0.96
N ASP A 35 3.37 25.06 0.35
CA ASP A 35 4.41 24.20 0.92
C ASP A 35 4.03 22.73 0.81
N LEU A 36 2.75 22.40 1.01
CA LEU A 36 2.22 21.06 0.84
C LEU A 36 2.47 20.55 -0.59
N PHE A 37 2.18 21.35 -1.62
CA PHE A 37 2.36 20.92 -3.01
C PHE A 37 3.83 20.65 -3.33
N LYS A 38 4.74 21.55 -2.93
CA LYS A 38 6.19 21.37 -3.13
C LYS A 38 6.71 20.12 -2.41
N TRP A 39 6.29 19.94 -1.17
CA TRP A 39 6.69 18.80 -0.35
C TRP A 39 6.11 17.49 -0.92
N HIS A 40 4.81 17.47 -1.26
CA HIS A 40 4.09 16.30 -1.74
C HIS A 40 4.65 15.81 -3.08
N GLU A 41 4.95 16.70 -4.02
CA GLU A 41 5.55 16.32 -5.31
C GLU A 41 6.91 15.60 -5.12
N THR A 42 7.73 16.10 -4.19
CA THR A 42 9.02 15.48 -3.89
C THR A 42 8.83 14.15 -3.15
N TYR A 43 7.90 14.13 -2.19
CA TYR A 43 7.59 12.94 -1.40
C TYR A 43 7.05 11.79 -2.26
N THR A 44 6.08 12.03 -3.15
CA THR A 44 5.46 10.99 -3.98
C THR A 44 6.48 10.30 -4.89
N LYS A 45 7.40 11.08 -5.50
CA LYS A 45 8.51 10.53 -6.29
C LYS A 45 9.44 9.66 -5.45
N ARG A 46 9.81 10.11 -4.25
CA ARG A 46 10.74 9.38 -3.38
C ARG A 46 10.13 8.11 -2.79
N ILE A 47 8.89 8.18 -2.31
CA ILE A 47 8.24 6.99 -1.75
C ILE A 47 7.96 5.94 -2.83
N ALA A 48 7.70 6.35 -4.07
CA ALA A 48 7.51 5.43 -5.19
C ALA A 48 8.73 4.52 -5.43
N VAL A 49 9.96 5.04 -5.28
CA VAL A 49 11.20 4.23 -5.39
C VAL A 49 11.22 3.05 -4.42
N ILE A 50 10.57 3.20 -3.26
CA ILE A 50 10.52 2.17 -2.21
C ILE A 50 9.29 1.28 -2.39
N VAL A 51 8.12 1.89 -2.57
CA VAL A 51 6.83 1.18 -2.60
C VAL A 51 6.68 0.33 -3.86
N ILE A 52 7.09 0.84 -5.03
CA ILE A 52 6.88 0.14 -6.30
C ILE A 52 7.59 -1.22 -6.32
N PRO A 53 8.90 -1.33 -6.02
CA PRO A 53 9.57 -2.63 -5.99
C PRO A 53 8.92 -3.63 -5.05
N LEU A 54 8.47 -3.17 -3.87
CA LEU A 54 7.80 -4.03 -2.90
C LEU A 54 6.42 -4.49 -3.40
N MET A 55 5.61 -3.58 -3.95
CA MET A 55 4.28 -3.93 -4.49
C MET A 55 4.39 -4.89 -5.69
N PHE A 56 5.33 -4.67 -6.60
CA PHE A 56 5.58 -5.59 -7.71
C PHE A 56 6.13 -6.93 -7.23
N GLY A 57 7.08 -6.93 -6.29
CA GLY A 57 7.58 -8.15 -5.65
C GLY A 57 6.46 -8.95 -4.99
N GLN A 58 5.52 -8.27 -4.33
CA GLN A 58 4.33 -8.90 -3.77
C GLN A 58 3.48 -9.57 -4.86
N VAL A 59 3.10 -8.85 -5.92
CA VAL A 59 2.25 -9.41 -6.98
C VAL A 59 2.92 -10.59 -7.66
N ILE A 60 4.20 -10.46 -8.03
CA ILE A 60 4.96 -11.52 -8.68
C ILE A 60 4.99 -12.77 -7.79
N THR A 61 5.29 -12.61 -6.49
CA THR A 61 5.34 -13.75 -5.57
C THR A 61 3.96 -14.39 -5.35
N SER A 62 2.87 -13.61 -5.21
CA SER A 62 1.51 -14.20 -5.12
C SER A 62 1.13 -14.93 -6.40
N SER A 63 1.42 -14.36 -7.57
CA SER A 63 1.07 -14.99 -8.85
C SER A 63 1.80 -16.31 -9.05
N ILE A 64 3.09 -16.36 -8.69
CA ILE A 64 3.85 -17.61 -8.72
C ILE A 64 3.26 -18.63 -7.74
N GLN A 65 2.92 -18.22 -6.51
CA GLN A 65 2.33 -19.11 -5.50
C GLN A 65 0.97 -19.68 -5.95
N VAL A 66 0.09 -18.86 -6.55
CA VAL A 66 -1.19 -19.33 -7.12
C VAL A 66 -0.98 -20.32 -8.25
N TYR A 67 0.03 -20.10 -9.10
CA TYR A 67 0.36 -20.99 -10.21
C TYR A 67 0.95 -22.34 -9.73
N THR A 68 1.74 -22.34 -8.65
CA THR A 68 2.41 -23.55 -8.16
C THR A 68 1.56 -24.36 -7.18
N ASN A 69 0.82 -23.70 -6.30
CA ASN A 69 -0.02 -24.36 -5.30
C ASN A 69 -1.26 -23.53 -4.99
N LEU A 70 -2.40 -24.01 -5.47
CA LEU A 70 -3.69 -23.36 -5.29
C LEU A 70 -4.35 -23.89 -4.02
N ASP A 71 -4.12 -23.21 -2.90
CA ASP A 71 -4.66 -23.54 -1.59
C ASP A 71 -5.43 -22.35 -1.00
N PHE A 72 -5.99 -22.55 0.20
CA PHE A 72 -6.76 -21.51 0.86
C PHE A 72 -5.92 -20.24 1.12
N TYR A 73 -4.64 -20.39 1.46
CA TYR A 73 -3.74 -19.28 1.71
C TYR A 73 -3.45 -18.49 0.44
N THR A 74 -3.07 -19.15 -0.65
CA THR A 74 -2.67 -18.49 -1.89
C THR A 74 -3.85 -17.78 -2.54
N ILE A 75 -5.05 -18.37 -2.49
CA ILE A 75 -6.28 -17.73 -3.00
C ILE A 75 -6.63 -16.50 -2.17
N THR A 76 -6.76 -16.65 -0.84
CA THR A 76 -7.21 -15.55 0.03
C THR A 76 -6.21 -14.39 0.04
N SER A 77 -4.91 -14.69 0.14
CA SER A 77 -3.85 -13.68 0.09
C SER A 77 -3.86 -12.94 -1.25
N SER A 78 -4.01 -13.65 -2.38
CA SER A 78 -4.04 -13.02 -3.70
C SER A 78 -5.26 -12.12 -3.93
N LEU A 79 -6.44 -12.52 -3.41
CA LEU A 79 -7.63 -11.67 -3.45
C LEU A 79 -7.43 -10.37 -2.65
N LEU A 80 -6.77 -10.45 -1.49
CA LEU A 80 -6.41 -9.25 -0.72
C LEU A 80 -5.41 -8.36 -1.46
N VAL A 81 -4.39 -8.95 -2.10
CA VAL A 81 -3.43 -8.20 -2.96
C VAL A 81 -4.16 -7.47 -4.08
N ILE A 82 -5.06 -8.16 -4.79
CA ILE A 82 -5.88 -7.56 -5.85
C ILE A 82 -6.72 -6.40 -5.28
N GLY A 83 -7.35 -6.59 -4.11
CA GLY A 83 -8.12 -5.53 -3.45
C GLY A 83 -7.27 -4.28 -3.15
N VAL A 84 -6.04 -4.45 -2.66
CA VAL A 84 -5.10 -3.35 -2.45
C VAL A 84 -4.75 -2.67 -3.78
N TRP A 85 -4.42 -3.43 -4.81
CA TRP A 85 -4.04 -2.89 -6.12
C TRP A 85 -5.18 -2.11 -6.78
N LEU A 86 -6.40 -2.66 -6.75
CA LEU A 86 -7.60 -1.98 -7.23
C LEU A 86 -7.85 -0.69 -6.47
N SER A 87 -7.79 -0.72 -5.14
CA SER A 87 -7.94 0.52 -4.35
C SER A 87 -6.87 1.56 -4.73
N THR A 88 -5.62 1.12 -4.94
CA THR A 88 -4.50 2.00 -5.28
C THR A 88 -4.73 2.72 -6.61
N PHE A 89 -5.05 1.98 -7.68
CA PHE A 89 -5.23 2.58 -9.00
C PHE A 89 -6.55 3.32 -9.19
N LEU A 90 -7.63 2.83 -8.59
CA LEU A 90 -8.96 3.41 -8.80
C LEU A 90 -9.25 4.58 -7.86
N ILE A 91 -8.58 4.65 -6.70
CA ILE A 91 -8.86 5.65 -5.68
C ILE A 91 -7.64 6.55 -5.46
N PHE A 92 -6.48 5.99 -5.12
CA PHE A 92 -5.34 6.80 -4.67
C PHE A 92 -4.65 7.53 -5.82
N VAL A 93 -4.40 6.85 -6.94
CA VAL A 93 -3.79 7.49 -8.12
C VAL A 93 -4.60 8.71 -8.61
N PRO A 94 -5.94 8.66 -8.75
CA PRO A 94 -6.74 9.84 -9.05
C PRO A 94 -6.63 10.94 -7.99
N LEU A 95 -6.67 10.61 -6.69
CA LEU A 95 -6.59 11.60 -5.61
C LEU A 95 -5.22 12.30 -5.56
N ASP A 96 -4.12 11.57 -5.74
CA ASP A 96 -2.76 12.14 -5.83
C ASP A 96 -2.60 12.99 -7.11
N THR A 97 -3.29 12.61 -8.21
CA THR A 97 -3.33 13.42 -9.43
C THR A 97 -4.05 14.74 -9.20
N ASN A 98 -5.17 14.73 -8.48
CA ASN A 98 -5.91 15.95 -8.11
C ASN A 98 -5.03 16.90 -7.27
N LEU A 99 -4.28 16.37 -6.29
CA LEU A 99 -3.32 17.16 -5.52
C LEU A 99 -2.23 17.80 -6.39
N SER A 100 -1.72 17.05 -7.37
CA SER A 100 -0.70 17.53 -8.31
C SER A 100 -1.24 18.63 -9.23
N LYS A 101 -2.49 18.51 -9.67
CA LYS A 101 -3.20 19.51 -10.48
C LYS A 101 -3.79 20.66 -9.67
N ARG A 102 -3.74 20.58 -8.33
CA ARG A 102 -4.34 21.55 -7.40
C ARG A 102 -5.86 21.64 -7.52
N GLU A 103 -6.49 20.53 -7.89
CA GLU A 103 -7.93 20.37 -8.03
C GLU A 103 -8.51 19.70 -6.77
N GLU A 104 -9.67 20.16 -6.30
CA GLU A 104 -10.39 19.57 -5.16
C GLU A 104 -9.49 19.26 -3.95
N VAL A 105 -8.55 20.15 -3.63
CA VAL A 105 -7.41 19.85 -2.72
C VAL A 105 -7.87 19.36 -1.35
N GLU A 106 -8.75 20.11 -0.68
CA GLU A 106 -9.23 19.74 0.66
C GLU A 106 -10.02 18.42 0.66
N LEU A 107 -10.86 18.22 -0.37
CA LEU A 107 -11.62 16.98 -0.53
C LEU A 107 -10.67 15.80 -0.77
N SER A 108 -9.63 15.99 -1.56
CA SER A 108 -8.62 14.98 -1.86
C SER A 108 -7.82 14.61 -0.61
N ILE A 109 -7.36 15.59 0.18
CA ILE A 109 -6.68 15.35 1.47
C ILE A 109 -7.58 14.56 2.43
N LYS A 110 -8.86 14.95 2.54
CA LYS A 110 -9.82 14.26 3.41
C LYS A 110 -10.05 12.81 2.97
N LYS A 111 -10.24 12.58 1.66
CA LYS A 111 -10.43 11.24 1.09
C LYS A 111 -9.18 10.37 1.25
N LEU A 112 -7.98 10.91 1.03
CA LEU A 112 -6.72 10.19 1.24
C LEU A 112 -6.60 9.68 2.69
N LYS A 113 -6.84 10.55 3.67
CA LYS A 113 -6.82 10.20 5.11
C LYS A 113 -7.83 9.09 5.45
N LEU A 114 -9.06 9.20 4.95
CA LEU A 114 -10.15 8.29 5.28
C LEU A 114 -10.00 6.94 4.58
N TYR A 115 -9.80 6.96 3.26
CA TYR A 115 -9.77 5.74 2.46
C TYR A 115 -8.49 4.94 2.67
N ASN A 116 -7.40 5.55 3.15
CA ASN A 116 -6.18 4.81 3.43
C ASN A 116 -6.30 3.85 4.62
N TRP A 117 -7.32 4.00 5.48
CA TRP A 117 -7.66 2.97 6.46
C TRP A 117 -8.01 1.63 5.81
N LEU A 118 -8.67 1.63 4.64
CA LEU A 118 -8.94 0.40 3.88
C LEU A 118 -7.63 -0.31 3.53
N ARG A 119 -6.66 0.43 2.96
CA ARG A 119 -5.33 -0.14 2.63
C ARG A 119 -4.57 -0.58 3.88
N THR A 120 -4.68 0.17 4.97
CA THR A 120 -4.04 -0.16 6.26
C THR A 120 -4.55 -1.49 6.80
N VAL A 121 -5.88 -1.71 6.77
CA VAL A 121 -6.50 -2.97 7.18
C VAL A 121 -6.10 -4.11 6.24
N LEU A 122 -6.21 -3.91 4.92
CA LEU A 122 -5.87 -4.95 3.94
C LEU A 122 -4.40 -5.40 4.05
N TRP A 123 -3.45 -4.46 4.12
CA TRP A 123 -2.03 -4.77 4.30
C TRP A 123 -1.73 -5.45 5.63
N SER A 124 -2.42 -5.05 6.70
CA SER A 124 -2.31 -5.73 8.00
C SER A 124 -2.80 -7.18 7.93
N LEU A 125 -3.96 -7.41 7.31
CA LEU A 125 -4.49 -8.76 7.12
C LEU A 125 -3.56 -9.63 6.27
N ILE A 126 -3.04 -9.10 5.16
CA ILE A 126 -2.08 -9.81 4.31
C ILE A 126 -0.86 -10.23 5.12
N CYS A 127 -0.23 -9.30 5.85
CA CYS A 127 0.96 -9.62 6.62
C CYS A 127 0.68 -10.63 7.74
N ILE A 128 -0.46 -10.52 8.43
CA ILE A 128 -0.88 -11.48 9.47
C ILE A 128 -1.04 -12.89 8.87
N ILE A 129 -1.74 -13.00 7.74
CA ILE A 129 -1.96 -14.28 7.06
C ILE A 129 -0.62 -14.87 6.59
N THR A 130 0.23 -14.07 5.95
CA THR A 130 1.58 -14.49 5.52
C THR A 130 2.42 -14.99 6.69
N CYS A 131 2.44 -14.28 7.83
CA CYS A 131 3.14 -14.70 9.04
C CYS A 131 2.56 -16.00 9.59
N TYR A 132 1.23 -16.08 9.76
CA TYR A 132 0.57 -17.26 10.33
C TYR A 132 0.90 -18.53 9.53
N PHE A 133 0.78 -18.49 8.20
CA PHE A 133 1.10 -19.66 7.37
C PHE A 133 2.59 -19.97 7.34
N LYS A 134 3.46 -18.95 7.34
CA LYS A 134 4.90 -19.18 7.35
C LYS A 134 5.38 -19.85 8.62
N PHE A 135 4.93 -19.37 9.79
CA PHE A 135 5.39 -19.86 11.09
C PHE A 135 4.63 -21.09 11.59
N LYS A 136 3.40 -21.34 11.13
CA LYS A 136 2.70 -22.61 11.41
C LYS A 136 3.36 -23.82 10.73
N THR A 137 4.08 -23.59 9.63
CA THR A 137 4.71 -24.64 8.82
C THR A 137 6.15 -24.95 9.29
N LEU A 138 6.63 -24.27 10.33
CA LEU A 138 7.90 -24.52 11.03
C LEU A 138 7.65 -25.42 12.24
#